data_AF-A0A445DUD7-F1
#
_entry.id   AF-A0A445DUD7-F1
#
_cell.length_a   1.000
_cell.length_b   1.000
_cell.length_c   1.000
_cell.angle_alpha   90.00
_cell.angle_beta   90.00
_cell.angle_gamma   90.00
#
_symmetry.space_group_name_H-M   'P 1'
#
loop_
_entity.id
_entity.type
_entity.pdbx_description
1 polymer ?
#
loop_
_entity_poly.entity_id
_entity_poly.type
_entity_poly.pdbx_seq_one_letter_code
_entity_poly.pdbx_strand_id
1 'polypeptide(L)'
;MCTLMAQDKYILTKMHIASLQPATYIEAENMAISKHPNGEFISPKTNKEFRVEDYPSFIPFIYAKKLTSHPYIFAPVCHADHWWLWVIDTRKRRFHILDPLHKKAPSEERKQLNKFTGYVISRIRAYVGGEPLKKGEKEKEIKASYVKISGQKLTYDCTIYVMKWLELIEPENIKKGKYEWDNWKQDEVDHYRVEYASRILFSEMSKERDEAIRASNAIRLSKHPPYY
;
A
#
# COMPACT_ATOMS: atom_id res chain seq x y z
N MET A 1 -25.27 -5.60 -21.69
CA MET A 1 -24.16 -4.90 -22.36
C MET A 1 -24.16 -3.48 -21.85
N CYS A 2 -23.41 -3.19 -20.79
CA CYS A 2 -23.39 -1.86 -20.17
C CYS A 2 -22.05 -1.20 -20.51
N THR A 3 -22.09 -0.22 -21.40
CA THR A 3 -20.95 0.62 -21.76
C THR A 3 -20.92 1.79 -20.80
N LEU A 4 -19.94 1.85 -19.90
CA LEU A 4 -19.70 3.00 -19.04
C LEU A 4 -18.46 3.75 -19.55
N MET A 5 -18.73 4.75 -20.38
CA MET A 5 -17.80 5.80 -20.75
C MET A 5 -17.80 6.85 -19.64
N ALA A 6 -16.72 6.91 -18.85
CA ALA A 6 -16.34 8.10 -18.11
C ALA A 6 -14.81 8.12 -17.95
N GLN A 7 -14.20 9.08 -18.61
CA GLN A 7 -12.77 9.36 -18.65
C GLN A 7 -12.27 9.91 -17.29
N ASP A 8 -11.06 9.50 -16.92
CA ASP A 8 -10.07 10.29 -16.15
C ASP A 8 -10.23 10.62 -14.65
N LYS A 9 -10.87 9.79 -13.81
CA LYS A 9 -10.67 9.90 -12.35
C LYS A 9 -10.52 8.53 -11.69
N TYR A 10 -9.27 8.19 -11.38
CA TYR A 10 -8.88 7.02 -10.60
C TYR A 10 -9.22 5.68 -11.25
N ILE A 11 -8.58 5.42 -12.40
CA ILE A 11 -8.28 4.05 -12.81
C ILE A 11 -7.74 3.37 -11.55
N LEU A 12 -8.31 2.22 -11.18
CA LEU A 12 -7.70 1.25 -10.29
C LEU A 12 -6.36 0.86 -10.90
N THR A 13 -5.36 1.74 -10.78
CA THR A 13 -4.17 1.67 -11.63
C THR A 13 -3.46 0.39 -11.27
N LYS A 14 -3.09 -0.37 -12.30
CA LYS A 14 -2.12 -1.47 -12.41
C LYS A 14 -1.37 -1.85 -11.11
N MET A 15 -0.87 -0.89 -10.33
CA MET A 15 -0.34 -1.03 -8.96
C MET A 15 -1.27 -1.69 -7.92
N HIS A 16 -2.56 -1.36 -7.82
CA HIS A 16 -3.44 -1.92 -6.75
C HIS A 16 -3.76 -3.41 -6.99
N ILE A 17 -3.96 -3.80 -8.25
CA ILE A 17 -4.15 -5.20 -8.64
C ILE A 17 -2.79 -5.94 -8.62
N ALA A 18 -1.71 -5.30 -9.07
CA ALA A 18 -0.37 -5.87 -8.89
C ALA A 18 -0.10 -6.12 -7.41
N SER A 19 -0.48 -5.21 -6.51
CA SER A 19 -0.25 -5.35 -5.08
C SER A 19 -1.00 -6.56 -4.45
N LEU A 20 -2.02 -7.11 -5.12
CA LEU A 20 -2.69 -8.36 -4.76
C LEU A 20 -2.02 -9.62 -5.34
N GLN A 21 -1.00 -9.46 -6.18
CA GLN A 21 -0.21 -10.56 -6.74
C GLN A 21 1.02 -10.86 -5.88
N PRO A 22 1.51 -12.11 -5.90
CA PRO A 22 2.82 -12.43 -5.35
C PRO A 22 3.95 -11.62 -6.02
N ALA A 23 4.94 -11.17 -5.24
CA ALA A 23 6.10 -10.35 -5.61
C ALA A 23 5.88 -8.85 -5.92
N THR A 24 4.98 -8.16 -5.22
CA THR A 24 4.55 -6.78 -5.55
C THR A 24 4.71 -5.76 -4.41
N TYR A 25 4.19 -4.53 -4.57
CA TYR A 25 4.36 -3.40 -3.62
C TYR A 25 4.08 -3.78 -2.16
N ILE A 26 3.03 -4.57 -1.96
CA ILE A 26 2.62 -5.11 -0.66
C ILE A 26 3.68 -6.08 -0.12
N GLU A 27 4.21 -6.98 -0.95
CA GLU A 27 5.27 -7.88 -0.52
C GLU A 27 6.56 -7.15 -0.21
N ALA A 28 6.87 -6.04 -0.88
CA ALA A 28 8.06 -5.26 -0.56
C ALA A 28 7.96 -4.58 0.80
N GLU A 29 6.81 -3.99 1.14
CA GLU A 29 6.55 -3.50 2.49
C GLU A 29 6.58 -4.66 3.50
N ASN A 30 6.00 -5.81 3.18
CA ASN A 30 6.04 -7.00 4.04
C ASN A 30 7.46 -7.56 4.21
N MET A 31 8.29 -7.53 3.17
CA MET A 31 9.70 -7.93 3.19
C MET A 31 10.51 -6.96 4.04
N ALA A 32 10.22 -5.65 3.95
CA ALA A 32 10.82 -4.66 4.81
C ALA A 32 10.46 -4.92 6.28
N ILE A 33 9.18 -5.13 6.58
CA ILE A 33 8.70 -5.49 7.92
C ILE A 33 9.34 -6.80 8.41
N SER A 34 9.51 -7.80 7.54
CA SER A 34 10.16 -9.07 7.88
C SER A 34 11.66 -8.92 8.20
N LYS A 35 12.40 -8.10 7.44
CA LYS A 35 13.82 -7.82 7.69
C LYS A 35 14.05 -6.87 8.88
N HIS A 36 13.01 -6.14 9.27
CA HIS A 36 12.97 -5.17 10.36
C HIS A 36 11.85 -5.54 11.35
N PRO A 37 11.98 -6.69 12.05
CA PRO A 37 10.96 -7.18 12.96
C PRO A 37 10.64 -6.14 14.04
N ASN A 38 9.41 -6.13 14.53
CA ASN A 38 8.91 -5.19 15.53
C ASN A 38 8.99 -3.70 15.13
N GLY A 39 9.20 -3.39 13.84
CA GLY A 39 9.32 -2.02 13.36
C GLY A 39 10.66 -1.37 13.71
N GLU A 40 11.71 -2.16 13.92
CA GLU A 40 13.05 -1.64 14.20
C GLU A 40 13.68 -0.99 12.96
N PHE A 41 14.19 0.23 13.11
CA PHE A 41 14.83 0.93 11.98
C PHE A 41 16.12 0.25 11.52
N ILE A 42 16.81 -0.43 12.43
CA ILE A 42 18.04 -1.19 12.19
C ILE A 42 17.67 -2.67 12.16
N SER A 43 18.05 -3.38 11.10
CA SER A 43 17.81 -4.81 10.99
C SER A 43 18.73 -5.57 11.97
N PRO A 44 18.20 -6.42 12.86
CA PRO A 44 19.00 -7.24 13.77
C PRO A 44 19.99 -8.16 13.05
N LYS A 45 19.63 -8.61 11.84
CA LYS A 45 20.43 -9.56 11.06
C LYS A 45 21.64 -8.91 10.39
N THR A 46 21.49 -7.67 9.92
CA THR A 46 22.53 -7.00 9.12
C THR A 46 23.18 -5.82 9.83
N ASN A 47 22.61 -5.40 10.97
CA ASN A 47 22.97 -4.19 11.69
C ASN A 47 22.98 -2.93 10.80
N LYS A 48 22.10 -2.90 9.79
CA LYS A 48 21.94 -1.79 8.85
C LYS A 48 20.55 -1.21 8.94
N GLU A 49 20.47 0.11 8.75
CA GLU A 49 19.20 0.81 8.62
C GLU A 49 18.52 0.48 7.28
N PHE A 50 17.18 0.54 7.26
CA PHE A 50 16.41 0.33 6.03
C PHE A 50 16.86 1.25 4.88
N ARG A 51 17.11 0.65 3.71
CA ARG A 51 17.43 1.33 2.45
C ARG A 51 16.56 0.77 1.34
N VAL A 52 16.06 1.63 0.46
CA VAL A 52 15.17 1.24 -0.65
C VAL A 52 15.93 0.36 -1.65
N GLU A 53 17.23 0.64 -1.80
CA GLU A 53 18.18 -0.06 -2.66
C GLU A 53 18.35 -1.54 -2.30
N ASP A 54 18.07 -1.93 -1.05
CA ASP A 54 18.14 -3.32 -0.59
C ASP A 54 16.95 -4.18 -1.10
N TYR A 55 16.04 -3.58 -1.87
CA TYR A 55 14.84 -4.21 -2.44
C TYR A 55 14.74 -3.94 -3.96
N PRO A 56 15.70 -4.40 -4.77
CA PRO A 56 15.75 -4.08 -6.20
C PRO A 56 14.54 -4.58 -7.00
N SER A 57 13.89 -5.67 -6.57
CA SER A 57 12.65 -6.16 -7.19
C SER A 57 11.46 -5.22 -7.01
N PHE A 58 11.50 -4.36 -5.99
CA PHE A 58 10.46 -3.38 -5.70
C PHE A 58 10.61 -2.08 -6.51
N ILE A 59 11.85 -1.68 -6.83
CA ILE A 59 12.16 -0.41 -7.49
C ILE A 59 11.32 -0.15 -8.76
N PRO A 60 11.11 -1.13 -9.67
CA PRO A 60 10.30 -0.92 -10.88
C PRO A 60 8.84 -0.51 -10.61
N PHE A 61 8.32 -0.81 -9.41
CA PHE A 61 6.94 -0.49 -9.02
C PHE A 61 6.82 0.88 -8.35
N ILE A 62 7.94 1.55 -8.05
CA ILE A 62 7.93 2.87 -7.43
C ILE A 62 7.59 3.92 -8.49
N TYR A 63 6.36 4.44 -8.42
CA TYR A 63 5.92 5.49 -9.33
C TYR A 63 6.40 6.87 -8.89
N ALA A 64 7.63 7.23 -9.30
CA ALA A 64 8.34 8.44 -8.90
C ALA A 64 7.50 9.71 -9.02
N LYS A 65 6.88 9.94 -10.19
CA LYS A 65 6.10 11.16 -10.46
C LYS A 65 4.94 11.34 -9.46
N LYS A 66 4.27 10.26 -9.03
CA LYS A 66 3.17 10.34 -8.06
C LYS A 66 3.68 10.69 -6.69
N LEU A 67 4.76 10.05 -6.23
CA LEU A 67 5.33 10.29 -4.93
C LEU A 67 5.96 11.69 -4.78
N THR A 68 6.48 12.27 -5.86
CA THR A 68 7.09 13.62 -5.81
C THR A 68 6.06 14.74 -5.97
N SER A 69 5.09 14.59 -6.89
CA SER A 69 4.19 15.67 -7.28
C SER A 69 2.80 15.63 -6.63
N HIS A 70 2.31 14.45 -6.23
CA HIS A 70 0.93 14.36 -5.74
C HIS A 70 0.81 14.84 -4.29
N PRO A 71 -0.25 15.58 -3.97
CA PRO A 71 -0.49 16.08 -2.62
C PRO A 71 -0.87 14.98 -1.63
N TYR A 72 -1.24 13.80 -2.13
CA TYR A 72 -1.66 12.66 -1.33
C TYR A 72 -0.94 11.38 -1.74
N ILE A 73 -0.52 10.61 -0.74
CA ILE A 73 -0.01 9.25 -0.90
C ILE A 73 -0.97 8.30 -0.18
N PHE A 74 -1.38 7.25 -0.88
CA PHE A 74 -2.18 6.15 -0.38
C PHE A 74 -1.29 4.91 -0.35
N ALA A 75 -1.13 4.30 0.82
CA ALA A 75 -0.30 3.12 1.01
C ALA A 75 -1.10 2.03 1.75
N PRO A 76 -1.63 1.03 1.04
CA PRO A 76 -2.25 -0.12 1.68
C PRO A 76 -1.16 -0.97 2.32
N VAL A 77 -1.40 -1.42 3.55
CA VAL A 77 -0.46 -2.21 4.34
C VAL A 77 -1.14 -3.49 4.81
N CYS A 78 -0.40 -4.59 4.76
CA CYS A 78 -0.83 -5.88 5.26
C CYS A 78 0.15 -6.42 6.28
N HIS A 79 -0.37 -6.92 7.39
CA HIS A 79 0.44 -7.63 8.36
C HIS A 79 -0.44 -8.54 9.18
N ALA A 80 0.03 -9.76 9.45
CA ALA A 80 -0.70 -10.76 10.24
C ALA A 80 -2.17 -10.89 9.78
N ASP A 81 -2.36 -11.11 8.47
CA ASP A 81 -3.66 -11.29 7.80
C ASP A 81 -4.65 -10.11 7.94
N HIS A 82 -4.17 -8.95 8.37
CA HIS A 82 -4.98 -7.74 8.49
C HIS A 82 -4.53 -6.64 7.53
N TRP A 83 -5.50 -5.97 6.91
CA TRP A 83 -5.32 -4.88 5.96
C TRP A 83 -5.79 -3.55 6.53
N TRP A 84 -4.98 -2.51 6.35
CA TRP A 84 -5.38 -1.12 6.62
C TRP A 84 -4.72 -0.17 5.62
N LEU A 85 -5.18 1.08 5.59
CA LEU A 85 -4.74 2.08 4.62
C LEU A 85 -4.09 3.27 5.31
N TRP A 86 -2.87 3.60 4.90
CA TRP A 86 -2.26 4.90 5.18
C TRP A 86 -2.69 5.93 4.16
N VAL A 87 -3.08 7.11 4.66
CA VAL A 87 -3.38 8.28 3.83
C VAL A 87 -2.54 9.45 4.31
N ILE A 88 -1.70 9.97 3.43
CA ILE A 88 -0.68 10.95 3.76
C ILE A 88 -0.93 12.20 2.94
N ASP A 89 -1.21 13.32 3.61
CA ASP A 89 -1.20 14.66 3.02
C ASP A 89 0.25 15.17 3.06
N THR A 90 0.93 15.17 1.91
CA THR A 90 2.33 15.56 1.81
C THR A 90 2.51 17.08 1.96
N ARG A 91 1.50 17.87 1.61
CA ARG A 91 1.52 19.34 1.72
C ARG A 91 1.37 19.78 3.17
N LYS A 92 0.39 19.22 3.88
CA LYS A 92 0.11 19.56 5.28
C LYS A 92 0.91 18.72 6.28
N ARG A 93 1.67 17.74 5.79
CA ARG A 93 2.41 16.73 6.59
C ARG A 93 1.50 16.08 7.64
N ARG A 94 0.30 15.68 7.20
CA ARG A 94 -0.69 14.99 8.04
C ARG A 94 -0.79 13.54 7.62
N PHE A 95 -0.83 12.67 8.61
CA PHE A 95 -0.80 11.22 8.41
C PHE A 95 -2.02 10.60 9.07
N HIS A 96 -2.76 9.82 8.30
CA HIS A 96 -4.01 9.19 8.70
C HIS A 96 -3.94 7.68 8.45
N ILE A 97 -4.56 6.91 9.34
CA ILE A 97 -4.80 5.48 9.16
C ILE A 97 -6.31 5.27 9.10
N LEU A 98 -6.76 4.61 8.04
CA LEU A 98 -8.09 4.01 7.98
C LEU A 98 -7.89 2.52 8.22
N ASP A 99 -8.51 2.02 9.28
CA ASP A 99 -8.38 0.63 9.69
C ASP A 99 -9.80 0.10 9.91
N PRO A 100 -10.21 -0.92 9.14
CA PRO A 100 -11.60 -1.39 9.17
C PRO A 100 -11.90 -2.15 10.46
N LEU A 101 -10.89 -2.57 11.22
CA LEU A 101 -11.09 -3.30 12.47
C LEU A 101 -10.83 -2.43 13.71
N HIS A 102 -9.88 -1.50 13.63
CA HIS A 102 -9.39 -0.79 14.81
C HIS A 102 -9.51 0.74 14.71
N LYS A 103 -10.05 1.37 15.76
CA LYS A 103 -10.16 2.85 15.87
C LYS A 103 -8.93 3.51 16.52
N LYS A 104 -7.96 2.71 16.95
CA LYS A 104 -6.66 3.08 17.52
C LYS A 104 -5.71 1.90 17.34
N ALA A 105 -4.41 2.10 17.53
CA ALA A 105 -3.47 0.97 17.50
C ALA A 105 -3.83 -0.06 18.59
N PRO A 106 -4.11 -1.34 18.25
CA PRO A 106 -4.47 -2.39 19.19
C PRO A 106 -3.33 -2.79 20.16
N SER A 107 -2.06 -2.56 19.80
CA SER A 107 -0.92 -2.96 20.61
C SER A 107 0.29 -2.01 20.43
N GLU A 108 1.32 -2.17 21.27
CA GLU A 108 2.58 -1.42 21.11
C GLU A 108 3.33 -1.84 19.84
N GLU A 109 3.32 -3.14 19.51
CA GLU A 109 3.91 -3.66 18.28
C GLU A 109 3.26 -3.00 17.06
N ARG A 110 1.93 -2.84 17.06
CA ARG A 110 1.24 -2.11 15.99
C ARG A 110 1.64 -0.63 15.92
N LYS A 111 1.90 0.02 17.06
CA LYS A 111 2.40 1.41 17.08
C LYS A 111 3.80 1.50 16.47
N GLN A 112 4.70 0.58 16.81
CA GLN A 112 6.05 0.54 16.24
C GLN A 112 6.00 0.21 14.75
N LEU A 113 5.19 -0.76 14.35
CA LEU A 113 4.96 -1.09 12.95
C LEU A 113 4.49 0.14 12.16
N ASN A 114 3.50 0.86 12.65
CA ASN A 114 3.02 2.09 12.01
C ASN A 114 4.11 3.17 11.92
N LYS A 115 4.93 3.33 12.97
CA LYS A 115 6.07 4.26 12.98
C LYS A 115 7.08 3.89 11.88
N PHE A 116 7.39 2.60 11.76
CA PHE A 116 8.28 2.06 10.74
C PHE A 116 7.70 2.18 9.33
N THR A 117 6.41 1.88 9.12
CA THR A 117 5.72 2.09 7.84
C THR A 117 5.83 3.55 7.40
N GLY A 118 5.54 4.50 8.29
CA GLY A 118 5.69 5.93 7.99
C GLY A 118 7.11 6.31 7.60
N TYR A 119 8.11 5.72 8.25
CA TYR A 119 9.52 5.87 7.90
C TYR A 119 9.85 5.28 6.51
N VAL A 120 9.43 4.05 6.22
CA VAL A 120 9.62 3.40 4.91
C VAL A 120 9.04 4.26 3.79
N ILE A 121 7.81 4.76 3.94
CA ILE A 121 7.17 5.63 2.92
C ILE A 121 7.98 6.94 2.74
N SER A 122 8.48 7.52 3.84
CA SER A 122 9.35 8.71 3.78
C SER A 122 10.63 8.44 3.00
N ARG A 123 11.29 7.30 3.24
CA ARG A 123 12.52 6.89 2.55
C ARG A 123 12.29 6.59 1.08
N ILE A 124 11.20 5.92 0.73
CA ILE A 124 10.80 5.68 -0.68
C ILE A 124 10.58 7.02 -1.40
N ARG A 125 9.90 7.99 -0.77
CA ARG A 125 9.72 9.32 -1.35
C ARG A 125 11.04 10.05 -1.57
N ALA A 126 11.94 10.00 -0.60
CA ALA A 126 13.28 10.60 -0.70
C ALA A 126 14.11 9.97 -1.81
N TYR A 127 14.06 8.64 -1.93
CA TYR A 127 14.79 7.89 -2.96
C TYR A 127 14.45 8.35 -4.39
N VAL A 128 13.18 8.66 -4.66
CA VAL A 128 12.74 9.15 -5.98
C VAL A 128 12.85 10.67 -6.15
N GLY A 129 13.60 11.35 -5.29
CA GLY A 129 13.84 12.80 -5.36
C GLY A 129 12.73 13.67 -4.77
N GLY A 130 11.77 13.11 -4.05
CA GLY A 130 10.79 13.88 -3.28
C GLY A 130 11.35 14.33 -1.93
N GLU A 131 10.77 15.35 -1.29
CA GLU A 131 11.14 15.65 0.09
C GLU A 131 10.77 14.49 1.04
N PRO A 132 11.53 14.20 2.10
CA PRO A 132 11.08 13.27 3.11
C PRO A 132 9.91 13.86 3.92
N LEU A 133 9.07 12.97 4.49
CA LEU A 133 7.85 13.37 5.21
C LEU A 133 8.16 14.16 6.50
N LYS A 134 9.32 13.88 7.11
CA LYS A 134 9.97 14.67 8.16
C LYS A 134 11.46 14.78 7.81
N LYS A 135 12.24 15.59 8.53
CA LYS A 135 13.68 15.77 8.25
C LYS A 135 14.53 15.13 9.35
N GLY A 136 15.63 14.47 8.98
CA GLY A 136 16.62 13.90 9.90
C GLY A 136 16.02 12.86 10.84
N GLU A 137 16.49 12.82 12.09
CA GLU A 137 16.03 11.85 13.09
C GLU A 137 14.51 11.89 13.36
N LYS A 138 13.84 13.01 13.06
CA LYS A 138 12.38 13.12 13.21
C LYS A 138 11.61 12.23 12.23
N GLU A 139 12.23 11.71 11.17
CA GLU A 139 11.61 10.69 10.31
C GLU A 139 11.26 9.41 11.07
N LYS A 140 12.07 9.06 12.07
CA LYS A 140 11.80 7.92 12.96
C LYS A 140 10.66 8.20 13.93
N GLU A 141 10.07 9.40 13.94
CA GLU A 141 8.97 9.82 14.82
C GLU A 141 7.67 10.12 14.05
N ILE A 142 7.53 9.60 12.83
CA ILE A 142 6.28 9.73 12.09
C ILE A 142 5.19 8.96 12.84
N LYS A 143 4.06 9.65 13.10
CA LYS A 143 2.89 9.08 13.76
C LYS A 143 1.65 9.44 12.96
N ALA A 144 0.77 8.47 12.75
CA ALA A 144 -0.50 8.68 12.10
C ALA A 144 -1.66 8.68 13.11
N SER A 145 -2.69 9.44 12.77
CA SER A 145 -3.95 9.48 13.52
C SER A 145 -4.95 8.51 12.90
N TYR A 146 -5.61 7.72 13.73
CA TYR A 146 -6.67 6.83 13.28
C TYR A 146 -7.93 7.66 12.98
N VAL A 147 -8.49 7.44 11.80
CA VAL A 147 -9.79 8.01 11.42
C VAL A 147 -10.87 7.18 12.10
N LYS A 148 -11.82 7.84 12.77
CA LYS A 148 -12.95 7.17 13.40
C LYS A 148 -14.02 6.89 12.35
N ILE A 149 -13.98 5.71 11.77
CA ILE A 149 -14.93 5.20 10.78
C ILE A 149 -15.66 3.96 11.35
N SER A 150 -16.80 3.61 10.77
CA SER A 150 -17.44 2.33 10.99
C SER A 150 -16.53 1.21 10.53
N GLY A 151 -16.47 0.16 11.36
CA GLY A 151 -15.64 -0.99 11.07
C GLY A 151 -16.33 -2.01 10.17
N GLN A 152 -15.54 -2.92 9.64
CA GLN A 152 -16.03 -4.15 9.01
C GLN A 152 -16.85 -4.97 10.00
N LYS A 153 -17.84 -5.69 9.48
CA LYS A 153 -18.70 -6.58 10.29
C LYS A 153 -18.11 -7.97 10.42
N LEU A 154 -17.45 -8.46 9.38
CA LEU A 154 -16.79 -9.76 9.33
C LEU A 154 -15.28 -9.58 9.40
N THR A 155 -14.56 -10.49 10.05
CA THR A 155 -13.12 -10.36 10.33
C THR A 155 -12.22 -10.44 9.08
N TYR A 156 -12.75 -10.91 7.96
CA TYR A 156 -12.01 -11.12 6.71
C TYR A 156 -12.30 -10.09 5.61
N ASP A 157 -13.11 -9.06 5.88
CA ASP A 157 -13.48 -8.07 4.87
C ASP A 157 -12.48 -6.90 4.75
N CYS A 158 -11.39 -6.91 5.52
CA CYS A 158 -10.43 -5.81 5.59
C CYS A 158 -9.88 -5.39 4.22
N THR A 159 -9.58 -6.36 3.35
CA THR A 159 -9.10 -6.10 1.99
C THR A 159 -10.17 -5.41 1.13
N ILE A 160 -11.44 -5.82 1.24
CA ILE A 160 -12.55 -5.22 0.48
C ILE A 160 -12.71 -3.75 0.89
N TYR A 161 -12.63 -3.45 2.18
CA TYR A 161 -12.69 -2.08 2.68
C TYR A 161 -11.52 -1.23 2.15
N VAL A 162 -10.29 -1.72 2.24
CA VAL A 162 -9.12 -1.00 1.74
C VAL A 162 -9.21 -0.74 0.23
N MET A 163 -9.61 -1.74 -0.56
CA MET A 163 -9.80 -1.59 -2.01
C MET A 163 -10.88 -0.56 -2.33
N LYS A 164 -12.01 -0.61 -1.63
CA LYS A 164 -13.12 0.31 -1.87
C LYS A 164 -12.83 1.74 -1.41
N TRP A 165 -12.05 1.91 -0.34
CA TRP A 165 -11.53 3.22 0.03
C TRP A 165 -10.58 3.78 -1.03
N LEU A 166 -9.71 2.97 -1.62
CA LEU A 166 -8.84 3.44 -2.71
C LEU A 166 -9.63 3.93 -3.94
N GLU A 167 -10.86 3.45 -4.16
CA GLU A 167 -11.77 3.94 -5.20
C GLU A 167 -12.45 5.26 -4.84
N LEU A 168 -12.93 5.38 -3.60
CA LEU A 168 -13.91 6.40 -3.22
C LEU A 168 -13.33 7.53 -2.38
N ILE A 169 -12.14 7.36 -1.82
CA ILE A 169 -11.62 8.32 -0.84
C ILE A 169 -11.27 9.64 -1.51
N GLU A 170 -11.96 10.68 -1.07
CA GLU A 170 -11.54 12.06 -1.27
C GLU A 170 -10.71 12.50 -0.06
N PRO A 171 -9.38 12.58 -0.17
CA PRO A 171 -8.51 12.78 0.99
C PRO A 171 -8.73 14.13 1.69
N GLU A 172 -9.21 15.15 0.97
CA GLU A 172 -9.62 16.43 1.53
C GLU A 172 -10.77 16.29 2.54
N ASN A 173 -11.54 15.22 2.44
CA ASN A 173 -12.73 14.99 3.24
C ASN A 173 -12.46 14.21 4.52
N ILE A 174 -11.27 13.63 4.75
CA ILE A 174 -10.95 12.73 5.89
C ILE A 174 -11.28 13.28 7.30
N LYS A 175 -11.59 14.57 7.45
CA LYS A 175 -12.01 15.19 8.72
C LYS A 175 -13.49 15.60 8.79
N LYS A 176 -14.29 15.37 7.74
CA LYS A 176 -15.69 15.81 7.67
C LYS A 176 -16.66 14.94 8.48
N GLY A 177 -16.22 13.78 8.98
CA GLY A 177 -16.93 12.96 9.96
C GLY A 177 -18.16 12.19 9.44
N LYS A 178 -18.56 12.42 8.19
CA LYS A 178 -19.55 11.63 7.46
C LYS A 178 -19.02 11.36 6.06
N TYR A 179 -18.92 10.09 5.69
CA TYR A 179 -18.35 9.67 4.42
C TYR A 179 -19.29 8.69 3.72
N GLU A 180 -19.38 8.79 2.40
CA GLU A 180 -20.08 7.80 1.58
C GLU A 180 -19.37 6.44 1.60
N TRP A 181 -18.07 6.46 1.89
CA TRP A 181 -17.24 5.28 2.03
C TRP A 181 -17.20 4.70 3.46
N ASP A 182 -18.17 5.11 4.30
CA ASP A 182 -18.33 4.67 5.67
C ASP A 182 -19.70 3.98 5.90
N ASN A 183 -19.75 3.05 6.83
CA ASN A 183 -20.97 2.38 7.32
C ASN A 183 -21.75 1.53 6.28
N TRP A 184 -21.05 0.85 5.36
CA TRP A 184 -21.69 -0.08 4.42
C TRP A 184 -22.41 -1.24 5.11
N LYS A 185 -23.53 -1.65 4.51
CA LYS A 185 -24.24 -2.87 4.87
C LYS A 185 -23.48 -4.11 4.35
N GLN A 186 -23.80 -5.29 4.90
CA GLN A 186 -23.05 -6.50 4.54
C GLN A 186 -23.33 -6.94 3.10
N ASP A 187 -24.56 -6.77 2.63
CA ASP A 187 -24.96 -7.03 1.24
C ASP A 187 -24.19 -6.16 0.24
N GLU A 188 -23.87 -4.90 0.59
CA GLU A 188 -23.00 -4.05 -0.21
C GLU A 188 -21.56 -4.58 -0.25
N VAL A 189 -21.02 -4.99 0.90
CA VAL A 189 -19.66 -5.57 0.99
C VAL A 189 -19.57 -6.89 0.21
N ASP A 190 -20.59 -7.73 0.30
CA ASP A 190 -20.69 -8.99 -0.43
C ASP A 190 -20.76 -8.75 -1.94
N HIS A 191 -21.49 -7.73 -2.37
CA HIS A 191 -21.50 -7.28 -3.77
C HIS A 191 -20.10 -6.86 -4.23
N TYR A 192 -19.40 -6.03 -3.46
CA TYR A 192 -18.01 -5.63 -3.79
C TYR A 192 -17.06 -6.82 -3.86
N ARG A 193 -17.25 -7.85 -3.03
CA ARG A 193 -16.45 -9.08 -3.09
C ARG A 193 -16.60 -9.79 -4.44
N VAL A 194 -17.83 -9.93 -4.93
CA VAL A 194 -18.11 -10.53 -6.23
C VAL A 194 -17.58 -9.65 -7.37
N GLU A 195 -17.74 -8.33 -7.26
CA GLU A 195 -17.21 -7.35 -8.22
C GLU A 195 -15.69 -7.47 -8.35
N TYR A 196 -14.96 -7.44 -7.22
CA TYR A 196 -13.51 -7.54 -7.21
C TYR A 196 -13.00 -8.90 -7.66
N ALA A 197 -13.62 -9.99 -7.21
CA ALA A 197 -13.26 -11.33 -7.67
C ALA A 197 -13.41 -11.43 -9.20
N SER A 198 -14.51 -10.93 -9.75
CA SER A 198 -14.75 -10.92 -11.20
C SER A 198 -13.71 -10.08 -11.93
N ARG A 199 -13.42 -8.87 -11.45
CA ARG A 199 -12.39 -8.00 -12.06
C ARG A 199 -11.02 -8.66 -12.07
N ILE A 200 -10.63 -9.33 -10.99
CA ILE A 200 -9.34 -10.03 -10.91
C ILE A 200 -9.32 -11.21 -11.89
N LEU A 201 -10.33 -12.08 -11.84
CA LEU A 201 -10.43 -13.30 -12.66
C LEU A 201 -10.45 -12.99 -14.16
N PHE A 202 -11.13 -11.92 -14.56
CA PHE A 202 -11.30 -11.55 -15.97
C PHE A 202 -10.40 -10.40 -16.41
N SER A 203 -9.42 -10.00 -15.60
CA SER A 203 -8.47 -8.95 -15.98
C SER A 203 -7.51 -9.42 -17.08
N GLU A 204 -7.41 -8.66 -18.18
CA GLU A 204 -6.40 -8.87 -19.23
C GLU A 204 -4.96 -8.77 -18.68
N MET A 205 -4.78 -8.00 -17.60
CA MET A 205 -3.51 -7.86 -16.87
C MET A 205 -2.96 -9.17 -16.29
N SER A 206 -3.80 -10.17 -16.01
CA SER A 206 -3.33 -11.49 -15.59
C SER A 206 -2.47 -12.16 -16.68
N LYS A 207 -2.85 -11.98 -17.95
CA LYS A 207 -2.14 -12.53 -19.11
C LYS A 207 -0.84 -11.76 -19.41
N GLU A 208 -0.89 -10.43 -19.45
CA GLU A 208 0.31 -9.58 -19.67
C GLU A 208 1.38 -9.78 -18.58
N ARG A 209 0.94 -10.02 -17.34
CA ARG A 209 1.83 -10.29 -16.20
C ARG A 209 2.54 -11.63 -16.35
N ASP A 210 1.83 -12.68 -16.74
CA ASP A 210 2.46 -13.98 -16.97
C ASP A 210 3.50 -13.89 -18.10
N GLU A 211 3.24 -13.07 -19.11
CA GLU A 211 4.21 -12.76 -20.18
C GLU A 211 5.42 -11.96 -19.67
N ALA A 212 5.20 -10.93 -18.86
CA ALA A 212 6.28 -10.13 -18.28
C ALA A 212 7.15 -10.93 -17.28
N ILE A 213 6.54 -11.81 -16.49
CA ILE A 213 7.26 -12.75 -15.61
C ILE A 213 8.07 -13.75 -16.43
N ARG A 214 7.49 -14.31 -17.50
CA ARG A 214 8.21 -15.18 -18.44
C ARG A 214 9.41 -14.43 -19.06
N ALA A 215 9.21 -13.21 -19.54
CA ALA A 215 10.26 -12.40 -20.14
C ALA A 215 11.36 -12.02 -19.13
N SER A 216 11.00 -11.64 -17.91
CA SER A 216 11.95 -11.32 -16.83
C SER A 216 12.76 -12.54 -16.39
N ASN A 217 12.11 -13.70 -16.24
CA ASN A 217 12.80 -14.97 -15.96
C ASN A 217 13.74 -15.36 -17.09
N ALA A 218 13.35 -15.17 -18.35
CA ALA A 218 14.21 -15.44 -19.50
C ALA A 218 15.47 -14.54 -19.50
N ILE A 219 15.34 -13.25 -19.18
CA ILE A 219 16.46 -12.32 -19.06
C ILE A 219 17.38 -12.67 -17.87
N ARG A 220 16.82 -13.15 -16.76
CA ARG A 220 17.60 -13.61 -15.59
C ARG A 220 18.40 -14.87 -15.93
N LEU A 221 17.79 -15.80 -16.66
CA LEU A 221 18.44 -17.04 -17.09
C LEU A 221 19.49 -16.80 -18.18
N SER A 222 19.29 -15.81 -19.05
CA SER A 222 20.25 -15.46 -20.11
C SER A 222 21.46 -14.65 -19.62
N LYS A 223 21.49 -14.22 -18.35
CA LYS A 223 22.60 -13.46 -17.74
C LYS A 223 23.56 -14.32 -16.92
N HIS A 224 23.37 -15.63 -16.85
CA HIS A 224 24.43 -16.52 -16.38
C HIS A 224 25.39 -16.82 -17.56
N PRO A 225 26.67 -16.44 -17.49
CA PRO A 225 27.64 -16.97 -18.46
C PRO A 225 27.83 -18.47 -18.18
N PRO A 226 28.06 -19.30 -19.21
CA PRO A 226 28.49 -20.66 -18.98
C PRO A 226 29.86 -20.60 -18.31
N TYR A 227 29.91 -20.92 -17.01
CA TYR A 227 31.14 -21.42 -16.43
C TYR A 227 31.24 -22.88 -16.84
N TYR A 228 31.96 -23.10 -17.94
CA TYR A 228 32.93 -24.14 -18.27
C TYR A 228 33.05 -24.25 -19.80
#